data_AF-A0A954VM73-F1
#
_entry.id   AF-A0A954VM73-F1
#
_cell.length_a   1.000
_cell.length_b   1.000
_cell.length_c   1.000
_cell.angle_alpha   90.00
_cell.angle_beta   90.00
_cell.angle_gamma   90.00
#
_symmetry.space_group_name_H-M   'P 1'
#
loop_
_entity.id
_entity.type
_entity.pdbx_description
1 polymer ?
#
loop_
_entity_poly.entity_id
_entity_poly.type
_entity_poly.pdbx_seq_one_letter_code
_entity_poly.pdbx_strand_id
1 'polypeptide(L)'
;MKATFLLGSALRDLRTSRSLTQTELAKIAGVSERTVRNAEGERPIRRDFAEFIARALDVNLACLERTSFDLNSQLLLSTPMEIWQLNAQRILHHIDLFVRTGQYDEFMNMLHPAVQLRSFGTPTTSYNGTYVGHDGIHEYFRRSNEMMTQRVRSKLEFDRILGEGNIVVLSGVDTFDVASGGETMPYWFTWIFTFQGERIIDMVQTIGLSGVADRWSCLD
;
A
#
# COMPACT_ATOMS: atom_id res chain seq x y z
N MET A 1 14.73 27.18 -2.51
CA MET A 1 13.30 26.88 -2.29
C MET A 1 13.01 25.51 -2.89
N LYS A 2 12.42 24.59 -2.12
CA LYS A 2 12.06 23.24 -2.62
C LYS A 2 10.66 23.27 -3.26
N ALA A 3 10.54 22.69 -4.43
CA ALA A 3 9.25 22.43 -5.07
C ALA A 3 8.64 21.15 -4.48
N THR A 4 7.33 21.15 -4.28
CA THR A 4 6.54 20.05 -3.72
C THR A 4 5.53 19.57 -4.77
N PHE A 5 5.31 18.26 -4.81
CA PHE A 5 4.25 17.62 -5.61
C PHE A 5 3.06 17.30 -4.72
N LEU A 6 1.85 17.61 -5.20
CA LEU A 6 0.60 17.26 -4.50
C LEU A 6 -0.13 16.13 -5.24
N LEU A 7 -0.86 15.32 -4.48
CA LEU A 7 -1.85 14.37 -4.98
C LEU A 7 -3.03 15.17 -5.54
N GLY A 8 -3.02 15.39 -6.85
CA GLY A 8 -3.96 16.30 -7.50
C GLY A 8 -5.41 15.84 -7.41
N SER A 9 -5.65 14.53 -7.43
CA SER A 9 -6.97 13.92 -7.22
C SER A 9 -7.48 14.14 -5.79
N ALA A 10 -6.67 13.80 -4.78
CA ALA A 10 -7.05 13.97 -3.37
C ALA A 10 -7.36 15.44 -3.03
N LEU A 11 -6.57 16.38 -3.56
CA LEU A 11 -6.83 17.81 -3.42
C LEU A 11 -8.18 18.21 -4.04
N ARG A 12 -8.47 17.70 -5.24
CA ARG A 12 -9.73 17.98 -5.94
C ARG A 12 -10.92 17.43 -5.16
N ASP A 13 -10.83 16.21 -4.66
CA ASP A 13 -11.90 15.53 -3.91
C ASP A 13 -12.17 16.22 -2.56
N LEU A 14 -11.13 16.66 -1.85
CA LEU A 14 -11.27 17.43 -0.61
C LEU A 14 -11.85 18.83 -0.85
N ARG A 15 -11.55 19.44 -1.99
CA ARG A 15 -12.15 20.71 -2.37
C ARG A 15 -13.64 20.54 -2.70
N THR A 16 -13.99 19.53 -3.50
CA THR A 16 -15.37 19.28 -3.92
C THR A 16 -16.25 18.80 -2.76
N SER A 17 -15.71 18.02 -1.81
CA SER A 17 -16.45 17.62 -0.60
C SER A 17 -16.84 18.81 0.29
N ARG A 18 -16.10 19.92 0.18
CA ARG A 18 -16.43 21.21 0.82
C ARG A 18 -17.24 22.16 -0.05
N SER A 19 -17.72 21.70 -1.21
CA SER A 19 -18.48 22.52 -2.17
C SER A 19 -17.74 23.79 -2.62
N LEU A 20 -16.41 23.77 -2.63
CA LEU A 20 -15.58 24.91 -3.05
C LEU A 20 -15.22 24.81 -4.53
N THR A 21 -15.22 25.94 -5.23
CA THR A 21 -14.58 26.08 -6.55
C THR A 21 -13.07 26.31 -6.40
N GLN A 22 -12.31 26.13 -7.48
CA GLN A 22 -10.86 26.41 -7.47
C GLN A 22 -10.58 27.88 -7.12
N THR A 23 -11.42 28.80 -7.58
CA THR A 23 -11.33 30.23 -7.30
C THR A 23 -11.61 30.54 -5.83
N GLU A 24 -12.59 29.89 -5.21
CA GLU A 24 -12.90 30.07 -3.79
C GLU A 24 -11.79 29.52 -2.90
N LEU A 25 -11.29 28.31 -3.20
CA LEU A 25 -10.15 27.75 -2.47
C LEU A 25 -8.93 28.66 -2.59
N ALA A 26 -8.65 29.21 -3.78
CA ALA A 26 -7.54 30.13 -3.99
C ALA A 26 -7.67 31.39 -3.11
N LYS A 27 -8.88 31.95 -2.99
CA LYS A 27 -9.15 33.09 -2.11
C LYS A 27 -8.93 32.76 -0.63
N ILE A 28 -9.44 31.62 -0.17
CA ILE A 28 -9.29 31.17 1.24
C ILE A 28 -7.81 30.92 1.56
N ALA A 29 -7.08 30.29 0.64
CA ALA A 29 -5.66 29.99 0.80
C ALA A 29 -4.74 31.20 0.56
N GLY A 30 -5.23 32.33 0.07
CA GLY A 30 -4.39 33.48 -0.27
C GLY A 30 -3.37 33.19 -1.39
N VAL A 31 -3.72 32.31 -2.34
CA VAL A 31 -2.89 31.98 -3.51
C VAL A 31 -3.63 32.27 -4.82
N SER A 32 -2.94 32.20 -5.95
CA SER A 32 -3.59 32.35 -7.25
C SER A 32 -4.41 31.10 -7.62
N GLU A 33 -5.51 31.27 -8.35
CA GLU A 33 -6.29 30.13 -8.90
C GLU A 33 -5.42 29.23 -9.79
N ARG A 34 -4.48 29.82 -10.54
CA ARG A 34 -3.48 29.07 -11.32
C ARG A 34 -2.65 28.14 -10.43
N THR A 35 -2.30 28.56 -9.21
CA THR A 35 -1.57 27.73 -8.24
C THR A 35 -2.40 26.52 -7.82
N VAL A 36 -3.69 26.71 -7.52
CA VAL A 36 -4.63 25.63 -7.18
C VAL A 36 -4.81 24.68 -8.36
N ARG A 37 -5.02 25.21 -9.57
CA ARG A 37 -5.14 24.39 -10.78
C ARG A 37 -3.88 23.59 -11.09
N ASN A 38 -2.70 24.20 -10.88
CA ASN A 38 -1.43 23.50 -11.03
C ASN A 38 -1.29 22.37 -10.00
N ALA A 39 -1.66 22.63 -8.74
CA ALA A 39 -1.67 21.63 -7.68
C ALA A 39 -2.58 20.44 -8.00
N GLU A 40 -3.82 20.70 -8.42
CA GLU A 40 -4.79 19.66 -8.82
C GLU A 40 -4.40 18.92 -10.11
N GLY A 41 -3.57 19.54 -10.94
CA GLY A 41 -2.98 18.95 -12.14
C GLY A 41 -1.63 18.29 -11.89
N GLU A 42 -1.27 18.03 -10.63
CA GLU A 42 -0.03 17.38 -10.19
C GLU A 42 1.25 18.08 -10.66
N ARG A 43 1.17 19.38 -10.98
CA ARG A 43 2.34 20.17 -11.32
C ARG A 43 3.06 20.60 -10.04
N PRO A 44 4.40 20.62 -10.04
CA PRO A 44 5.16 21.06 -8.89
C PRO A 44 4.82 22.52 -8.53
N ILE A 45 4.54 22.76 -7.26
CA ILE A 45 4.30 24.10 -6.70
C ILE A 45 5.31 24.38 -5.58
N ARG A 46 5.38 25.63 -5.13
CA ARG A 46 6.20 25.98 -3.96
C ARG A 46 5.60 25.36 -2.70
N ARG A 47 6.44 24.85 -1.81
CA ARG A 47 6.01 24.25 -0.53
C ARG A 47 5.14 25.20 0.30
N ASP A 48 5.53 26.46 0.43
CA ASP A 48 4.74 27.47 1.17
C ASP A 48 3.30 27.59 0.62
N PHE A 49 3.14 27.52 -0.71
CA PHE A 49 1.81 27.55 -1.34
C PHE A 49 1.03 26.26 -1.09
N ALA A 50 1.71 25.12 -1.05
CA ALA A 50 1.10 23.86 -0.67
C ALA A 50 0.60 23.91 0.79
N GLU A 51 1.37 24.49 1.71
CA GLU A 51 0.98 24.69 3.11
C GLU A 51 -0.21 25.64 3.27
N PHE A 52 -0.28 26.71 2.46
CA PHE A 52 -1.44 27.59 2.45
C PHE A 52 -2.70 26.87 1.96
N ILE A 53 -2.59 26.08 0.89
CA ILE A 53 -3.71 25.28 0.36
C ILE A 53 -4.17 24.23 1.37
N ALA A 54 -3.24 23.51 2.00
CA ALA A 54 -3.54 22.49 3.02
C ALA A 54 -4.27 23.10 4.22
N ARG A 55 -3.81 24.26 4.71
CA ARG A 55 -4.48 25.01 5.79
C ARG A 55 -5.87 25.48 5.42
N ALA A 56 -6.07 25.99 4.21
CA ALA A 56 -7.39 26.40 3.73
C ALA A 56 -8.38 25.23 3.64
N LEU A 57 -7.85 24.03 3.45
CA LEU A 57 -8.59 22.78 3.47
C LEU A 57 -8.50 22.08 4.83
N ASP A 58 -8.09 22.75 5.91
CA ASP A 58 -8.02 22.18 7.26
C ASP A 58 -7.48 20.73 7.29
N VAL A 59 -6.41 20.50 6.53
CA VAL A 59 -5.73 19.21 6.43
C VAL A 59 -4.24 19.41 6.59
N ASN A 60 -3.57 18.37 7.08
CA ASN A 60 -2.13 18.36 7.11
C ASN A 60 -1.58 18.30 5.68
N LEU A 61 -0.55 19.11 5.37
CA LEU A 61 0.11 19.09 4.07
C LEU A 61 0.61 17.67 3.70
N ALA A 62 1.06 16.88 4.67
CA ALA A 62 1.50 15.50 4.45
C ALA A 62 0.41 14.60 3.84
N CYS A 63 -0.88 14.90 4.08
CA CYS A 63 -2.00 14.18 3.46
C CYS A 63 -2.19 14.51 1.98
N LEU A 64 -1.64 15.64 1.52
CA LEU A 64 -1.77 16.13 0.16
C LEU A 64 -0.47 15.97 -0.63
N GLU A 65 0.68 15.75 0.01
CA GLU A 65 1.95 15.56 -0.69
C GLU A 65 1.95 14.21 -1.42
N ARG A 66 2.25 14.25 -2.72
CA ARG A 66 2.57 13.05 -3.48
C ARG A 66 3.97 12.63 -3.07
N THR A 67 4.05 11.80 -2.05
CA THR A 67 5.23 10.99 -1.82
C THR A 67 5.35 10.05 -3.02
N SER A 68 6.44 10.16 -3.79
CA SER A 68 7.05 8.93 -4.29
C SER A 68 7.15 8.04 -3.08
N PHE A 69 6.46 6.89 -3.05
CA PHE A 69 6.43 6.00 -1.89
C PHE A 69 7.83 5.89 -1.30
N ASP A 70 8.06 6.64 -0.22
CA ASP A 70 9.26 6.64 0.59
C ASP A 70 8.75 6.10 1.91
N LEU A 71 9.18 4.90 2.25
CA LEU A 71 8.66 4.09 3.35
C LEU A 71 8.84 4.71 4.74
N ASN A 72 9.31 5.96 4.80
CA ASN A 72 9.66 6.68 6.00
C ASN A 72 8.65 7.76 6.44
N SER A 73 7.53 7.98 5.72
CA SER A 73 6.69 9.18 6.00
C SER A 73 5.39 8.96 6.78
N GLN A 74 4.97 7.73 7.11
CA GLN A 74 3.71 7.50 7.84
C GLN A 74 3.84 7.56 9.37
N LEU A 75 4.69 8.42 9.94
CA LEU A 75 4.93 8.35 11.39
C LEU A 75 5.35 9.61 12.13
N LEU A 76 4.99 10.79 11.64
CA LEU A 76 5.22 12.00 12.39
C LEU A 76 3.89 12.70 12.59
N LEU A 77 3.32 12.53 13.79
CA LEU A 77 2.84 13.60 14.67
C LEU A 77 2.40 13.02 16.04
N SER A 78 3.23 13.29 17.06
CA SER A 78 2.87 13.51 18.49
C SER A 78 2.13 12.44 19.31
N THR A 79 1.79 11.28 18.75
CA THR A 79 1.04 10.24 19.45
C THR A 79 1.93 9.01 19.61
N PRO A 80 1.96 8.31 20.77
CA PRO A 80 2.62 7.02 20.87
C PRO A 80 2.05 6.12 19.78
N MET A 81 2.92 5.68 18.87
CA MET A 81 2.51 4.80 17.79
C MET A 81 1.92 3.51 18.37
N GLU A 82 0.76 3.11 17.88
CA GLU A 82 0.19 1.83 18.27
C GLU A 82 1.04 0.68 17.72
N ILE A 83 1.12 -0.44 18.45
CA ILE A 83 2.00 -1.57 18.10
C ILE A 83 1.76 -2.08 16.67
N TRP A 84 0.50 -2.11 16.22
CA TRP A 84 0.17 -2.54 14.85
C TRP A 84 0.75 -1.61 13.79
N GLN A 85 0.85 -0.30 14.04
CA GLN A 85 1.42 0.66 13.08
C GLN A 85 2.93 0.42 12.91
N LEU A 86 3.64 0.15 14.00
CA LEU A 86 5.06 -0.21 13.96
C LEU A 86 5.26 -1.49 13.15
N ASN A 87 4.43 -2.49 13.41
CA ASN A 87 4.49 -3.77 12.72
C ASN A 87 4.14 -3.64 11.23
N ALA A 88 3.15 -2.81 10.87
CA ALA A 88 2.80 -2.53 9.49
C ALA A 88 3.98 -1.92 8.73
N GLN A 89 4.70 -0.98 9.33
CA GLN A 89 5.90 -0.39 8.72
C GLN A 89 7.00 -1.40 8.49
N ARG A 90 7.26 -2.28 9.45
CA ARG A 90 8.25 -3.35 9.29
C ARG A 90 7.87 -4.24 8.12
N ILE A 91 6.61 -4.68 8.04
CA ILE A 91 6.13 -5.49 6.92
C ILE A 91 6.33 -4.76 5.58
N LEU A 92 5.89 -3.50 5.48
CA LEU A 92 6.00 -2.71 4.25
C LEU A 92 7.46 -2.51 3.83
N HIS A 93 8.36 -2.27 4.78
CA HIS A 93 9.79 -2.18 4.54
C HIS A 93 10.34 -3.46 3.87
N HIS A 94 10.00 -4.63 4.41
CA HIS A 94 10.46 -5.89 3.84
C HIS A 94 9.80 -6.26 2.52
N ILE A 95 8.52 -5.90 2.32
CA ILE A 95 7.85 -6.08 1.01
C ILE A 95 8.58 -5.26 -0.06
N ASP A 96 8.87 -4.00 0.24
CA ASP A 96 9.56 -3.12 -0.70
C ASP A 96 11.01 -3.57 -0.96
N LEU A 97 11.71 -4.06 0.06
CA LEU A 97 13.02 -4.70 -0.14
C LEU A 97 12.89 -5.90 -1.09
N PHE A 98 11.94 -6.80 -0.86
CA PHE A 98 11.69 -7.95 -1.72
C PHE A 98 11.36 -7.55 -3.16
N VAL A 99 10.48 -6.55 -3.35
CA VAL A 99 10.12 -6.07 -4.70
C VAL A 99 11.34 -5.50 -5.44
N ARG A 100 12.26 -4.84 -4.75
CA ARG A 100 13.45 -4.25 -5.38
C ARG A 100 14.59 -5.24 -5.61
N THR A 101 14.83 -6.17 -4.69
CA THR A 101 16.02 -7.02 -4.69
C THR A 101 15.73 -8.48 -4.98
N GLY A 102 14.47 -8.91 -4.90
CA GLY A 102 14.06 -10.31 -4.93
C GLY A 102 14.44 -11.10 -3.67
N GLN A 103 15.03 -10.45 -2.65
CA GLN A 103 15.49 -11.10 -1.43
C GLN A 103 14.43 -11.01 -0.34
N TYR A 104 14.21 -12.11 0.37
CA TYR A 104 13.26 -12.20 1.47
C TYR A 104 13.87 -12.74 2.77
N ASP A 105 15.19 -12.94 2.83
CA ASP A 105 15.88 -13.46 4.01
C ASP A 105 15.66 -12.57 5.25
N GLU A 106 15.67 -11.24 5.05
CA GLU A 106 15.37 -10.33 6.14
C GLU A 106 13.92 -10.40 6.61
N PHE A 107 12.98 -10.68 5.70
CA PHE A 107 11.59 -10.94 6.05
C PHE A 107 11.46 -12.23 6.89
N MET A 108 12.23 -13.27 6.56
CA MET A 108 12.26 -14.51 7.34
C MET A 108 12.68 -14.26 8.81
N ASN A 109 13.54 -13.27 9.05
CA ASN A 109 13.93 -12.86 10.41
C ASN A 109 12.80 -12.20 11.21
N MET A 110 11.68 -11.81 10.59
CA MET A 110 10.49 -11.38 11.31
C MET A 110 9.58 -12.55 11.72
N LEU A 111 9.77 -13.73 11.14
CA LEU A 111 8.87 -14.85 11.37
C LEU A 111 9.24 -15.59 12.64
N HIS A 112 8.23 -16.00 13.41
CA HIS A 112 8.41 -16.95 14.49
C HIS A 112 8.83 -18.32 13.91
N PRO A 113 9.69 -19.12 14.58
CA PRO A 113 10.11 -20.43 14.05
C PRO A 113 8.95 -21.40 13.75
N ALA A 114 7.84 -21.24 14.48
CA ALA A 114 6.61 -22.02 14.29
C ALA A 114 5.50 -21.21 13.58
N VAL A 115 5.85 -20.21 12.77
CA VAL A 115 4.88 -19.41 11.99
C VAL A 115 3.99 -20.31 11.12
N GLN A 116 2.73 -19.92 10.95
CA GLN A 116 1.84 -20.54 9.99
C GLN A 116 1.46 -19.54 8.89
N LEU A 117 1.42 -19.98 7.64
CA LEU A 117 0.85 -19.25 6.52
C LEU A 117 -0.27 -20.07 5.89
N ARG A 118 -1.41 -19.43 5.67
CA ARG A 118 -2.55 -19.98 4.94
C ARG A 118 -2.80 -19.13 3.70
N SER A 119 -2.64 -19.72 2.51
CA SER A 119 -2.83 -19.04 1.23
C SER A 119 -4.06 -19.59 0.52
N PHE A 120 -4.97 -18.69 0.15
CA PHE A 120 -6.23 -18.97 -0.51
C PHE A 120 -6.36 -18.13 -1.79
N GLY A 121 -6.04 -18.73 -2.92
CA GLY A 121 -6.17 -18.14 -4.25
C GLY A 121 -7.29 -18.77 -5.07
N THR A 122 -7.21 -18.58 -6.38
CA THR A 122 -8.07 -19.29 -7.34
C THR A 122 -7.66 -20.76 -7.43
N PRO A 123 -8.49 -21.65 -8.01
CA PRO A 123 -8.11 -23.05 -8.23
C PRO A 123 -6.82 -23.24 -9.05
N THR A 124 -6.42 -22.20 -9.80
CA THR A 124 -5.20 -22.18 -10.62
C THR A 124 -3.97 -21.64 -9.88
N THR A 125 -4.11 -21.13 -8.66
CA THR A 125 -2.99 -20.66 -7.83
C THR A 125 -2.21 -21.86 -7.28
N SER A 126 -0.99 -22.07 -7.77
CA SER A 126 -0.15 -23.23 -7.46
C SER A 126 0.36 -23.30 -6.01
N TYR A 127 0.22 -22.19 -5.28
CA TYR A 127 0.69 -22.05 -3.91
C TYR A 127 -0.45 -21.93 -2.87
N ASN A 128 -1.67 -22.35 -3.23
CA ASN A 128 -2.73 -22.55 -2.24
C ASN A 128 -2.32 -23.61 -1.20
N GLY A 129 -2.69 -23.38 0.06
CA GLY A 129 -2.48 -24.35 1.12
C GLY A 129 -2.03 -23.75 2.44
N THR A 130 -1.57 -24.63 3.33
CA THR A 130 -1.03 -24.27 4.63
C THR A 130 0.45 -24.62 4.68
N TYR A 131 1.25 -23.67 5.14
CA TYR A 131 2.70 -23.75 5.26
C TYR A 131 3.09 -23.47 6.70
N VAL A 132 3.99 -24.28 7.27
CA VAL A 132 4.34 -24.22 8.69
C VAL A 132 5.84 -24.14 8.84
N GLY A 133 6.29 -23.26 9.74
CA GLY A 133 7.70 -22.99 10.01
C GLY A 133 8.43 -22.38 8.82
N HIS A 134 9.71 -22.06 9.02
CA HIS A 134 10.51 -21.40 7.98
C HIS A 134 10.62 -22.23 6.70
N ASP A 135 10.77 -23.55 6.80
CA ASP A 135 10.81 -24.44 5.62
C ASP A 135 9.52 -24.39 4.81
N GLY A 136 8.36 -24.36 5.48
CA GLY A 136 7.07 -24.19 4.81
C GLY A 136 6.98 -22.84 4.10
N ILE A 137 7.44 -21.77 4.73
CA ILE A 137 7.41 -20.43 4.13
C ILE A 137 8.37 -20.33 2.93
N HIS A 138 9.55 -20.96 2.99
CA HIS A 138 10.45 -21.07 1.84
C HIS A 138 9.79 -21.81 0.68
N GLU A 139 9.10 -22.92 0.96
CA GLU A 139 8.35 -23.67 -0.06
C GLU A 139 7.23 -22.82 -0.68
N TYR A 140 6.50 -22.03 0.13
CA TYR A 140 5.52 -21.06 -0.37
C TYR A 140 6.17 -20.04 -1.32
N PHE A 141 7.28 -19.40 -0.91
CA PHE A 141 7.97 -18.43 -1.77
C PHE A 141 8.52 -19.06 -3.05
N ARG A 142 9.03 -20.29 -2.99
CA ARG A 142 9.47 -21.04 -4.17
C ARG A 142 8.32 -21.25 -5.15
N ARG A 143 7.18 -21.78 -4.69
CA ARG A 143 5.99 -22.02 -5.55
C ARG A 143 5.37 -20.73 -6.08
N SER A 144 5.31 -19.70 -5.25
CA SER A 144 4.91 -18.36 -5.67
C SER A 144 5.82 -17.89 -6.78
N ASN A 145 7.14 -17.88 -6.57
CA ASN A 145 8.11 -17.47 -7.58
C ASN A 145 8.00 -18.28 -8.87
N GLU A 146 7.78 -19.60 -8.81
CA GLU A 146 7.55 -20.41 -10.01
C GLU A 146 6.35 -19.94 -10.84
N MET A 147 5.23 -19.63 -10.19
CA MET A 147 4.09 -19.00 -10.88
C MET A 147 4.45 -17.59 -11.39
N MET A 148 5.29 -16.87 -10.66
CA MET A 148 5.68 -15.48 -10.97
C MET A 148 6.79 -15.39 -12.02
N THR A 149 7.50 -16.47 -12.36
CA THR A 149 8.53 -16.47 -13.43
C THR A 149 7.94 -16.20 -14.82
N GLN A 150 6.61 -16.24 -14.94
CA GLN A 150 5.86 -15.78 -16.12
C GLN A 150 5.63 -14.26 -16.15
N ARG A 151 6.11 -13.51 -15.13
CA ARG A 151 5.92 -12.06 -14.98
C ARG A 151 7.18 -11.31 -15.40
N VAL A 152 7.00 -10.28 -16.23
CA VAL A 152 8.11 -9.39 -16.64
C VAL A 152 8.29 -8.23 -15.66
N ARG A 153 7.18 -7.76 -15.06
CA ARG A 153 7.17 -6.64 -14.12
C ARG A 153 5.95 -6.76 -13.21
N SER A 154 6.09 -6.37 -11.94
CA SER A 154 4.99 -6.23 -10.97
C SER A 154 4.84 -4.77 -10.54
N LYS A 155 3.61 -4.36 -10.29
CA LYS A 155 3.26 -3.07 -9.70
C LYS A 155 2.29 -3.33 -8.56
N LEU A 156 2.86 -3.36 -7.35
CA LEU A 156 2.13 -3.56 -6.10
C LEU A 156 1.59 -2.22 -5.60
N GLU A 157 0.29 -2.14 -5.39
CA GLU A 157 -0.40 -0.97 -4.86
C GLU A 157 -1.29 -1.37 -3.68
N PHE A 158 -1.07 -0.76 -2.52
CA PHE A 158 -1.92 -0.95 -1.35
C PHE A 158 -3.07 0.05 -1.38
N ASP A 159 -4.31 -0.44 -1.34
CA ASP A 159 -5.50 0.40 -1.22
C ASP A 159 -5.88 0.62 0.25
N ARG A 160 -5.50 -0.32 1.13
CA ARG A 160 -5.89 -0.32 2.53
C ARG A 160 -4.81 -0.93 3.42
N ILE A 161 -4.49 -0.21 4.49
CA ILE A 161 -3.63 -0.65 5.60
C ILE A 161 -4.42 -0.43 6.88
N LEU A 162 -4.77 -1.51 7.57
CA LEU A 162 -5.48 -1.47 8.85
C LEU A 162 -4.69 -2.25 9.90
N GLY A 163 -5.02 -2.01 11.16
CA GLY A 163 -4.56 -2.86 12.25
C GLY A 163 -5.22 -2.51 13.56
N GLU A 164 -5.12 -3.44 14.50
CA GLU A 164 -5.56 -3.27 15.87
C GLU A 164 -4.72 -4.21 16.75
N GLY A 165 -4.16 -3.68 17.83
CA GLY A 165 -3.32 -4.44 18.75
C GLY A 165 -2.13 -5.12 18.06
N ASN A 166 -2.22 -6.45 17.90
CA ASN A 166 -1.19 -7.30 17.31
C ASN A 166 -1.52 -7.79 15.89
N ILE A 167 -2.56 -7.26 15.26
CA ILE A 167 -3.00 -7.66 13.92
C ILE A 167 -2.73 -6.52 12.94
N VAL A 168 -2.20 -6.85 11.77
CA VAL A 168 -2.03 -5.95 10.63
C VAL A 168 -2.72 -6.55 9.41
N VAL A 169 -3.51 -5.75 8.69
CA VAL A 169 -4.17 -6.13 7.45
C VAL A 169 -3.70 -5.21 6.34
N LEU A 170 -3.14 -5.81 5.28
CA LEU A 170 -2.75 -5.12 4.05
C LEU A 170 -3.60 -5.65 2.91
N SER A 171 -4.31 -4.78 2.21
CA SER A 171 -5.04 -5.13 0.99
C SER A 171 -4.56 -4.26 -0.15
N GLY A 172 -4.76 -4.76 -1.36
CA GLY A 172 -4.37 -4.01 -2.54
C GLY A 172 -4.54 -4.78 -3.83
N VAL A 173 -3.91 -4.23 -4.86
CA VAL A 173 -3.84 -4.80 -6.20
C VAL A 173 -2.38 -4.94 -6.57
N ASP A 174 -2.01 -6.09 -7.11
CA ASP A 174 -0.75 -6.24 -7.83
C ASP A 174 -1.07 -6.45 -9.30
N THR A 175 -0.44 -5.64 -10.15
CA THR A 175 -0.59 -5.71 -11.60
C THR A 175 0.70 -6.23 -12.19
N PHE A 176 0.62 -7.26 -13.02
CA PHE A 176 1.81 -7.83 -13.64
C PHE A 176 1.67 -8.04 -15.15
N ASP A 177 2.79 -7.90 -15.84
CA ASP A 177 2.91 -8.15 -17.27
C ASP A 177 3.08 -9.64 -17.52
N VAL A 178 2.19 -10.26 -18.31
CA VAL A 178 2.31 -11.66 -18.73
C VAL A 178 3.33 -11.76 -19.87
N ALA A 179 4.34 -12.62 -19.70
CA ALA A 179 5.47 -12.77 -20.63
C ALA A 179 5.06 -13.07 -22.09
N SER A 180 3.89 -13.66 -22.32
CA SER A 180 3.46 -14.13 -23.65
C SER A 180 2.63 -13.15 -24.48
N GLY A 181 2.34 -11.92 -24.02
CA GLY A 181 1.41 -11.07 -24.78
C GLY A 181 1.36 -9.58 -24.47
N GLY A 182 2.14 -9.07 -23.51
CA GLY A 182 2.06 -7.65 -23.11
C GLY A 182 0.74 -7.28 -22.44
N GLU A 183 -0.08 -8.28 -22.11
CA GLU A 183 -1.31 -8.11 -21.34
C GLU A 183 -0.95 -7.94 -19.87
N THR A 184 -1.52 -6.91 -19.24
CA THR A 184 -1.40 -6.65 -17.81
C THR A 184 -2.58 -7.31 -17.11
N MET A 185 -2.28 -8.18 -16.15
CA MET A 185 -3.32 -8.82 -15.34
C MET A 185 -3.28 -8.27 -13.92
N PRO A 186 -4.37 -7.62 -13.45
CA PRO A 186 -4.53 -7.28 -12.04
C PRO A 186 -4.98 -8.50 -11.24
N TYR A 187 -4.47 -8.62 -10.02
CA TYR A 187 -5.09 -9.44 -8.99
C TYR A 187 -5.19 -8.66 -7.70
N TRP A 188 -6.31 -8.85 -7.00
CA TRP A 188 -6.48 -8.31 -5.67
C TRP A 188 -5.89 -9.28 -4.66
N PHE A 189 -5.38 -8.73 -3.58
CA PHE A 189 -4.90 -9.52 -2.45
C PHE A 189 -5.37 -8.92 -1.13
N THR A 190 -5.40 -9.76 -0.10
CA THR A 190 -5.45 -9.33 1.29
C THR A 190 -4.50 -10.21 2.08
N TRP A 191 -3.62 -9.58 2.84
CA TRP A 191 -2.65 -10.21 3.73
C TRP A 191 -2.96 -9.79 5.15
N ILE A 192 -3.16 -10.77 6.02
CA ILE A 192 -3.40 -10.59 7.44
C ILE A 192 -2.20 -11.17 8.18
N PHE A 193 -1.60 -10.38 9.05
CA PHE A 193 -0.45 -10.76 9.86
C PHE A 193 -0.82 -10.67 11.33
N THR A 194 -0.59 -11.75 12.07
CA THR A 194 -0.74 -11.78 13.52
C THR A 194 0.63 -11.79 14.17
N PHE A 195 0.84 -10.91 15.14
CA PHE A 195 2.11 -10.74 15.83
C PHE A 195 2.08 -11.27 17.26
N GLN A 196 3.25 -11.71 17.72
CA GLN A 196 3.60 -11.87 19.13
C GLN A 196 4.86 -11.05 19.40
N GLY A 197 4.69 -9.89 20.04
CA GLY A 197 5.74 -8.89 20.14
C GLY A 197 6.19 -8.44 18.76
N GLU A 198 7.45 -8.71 18.43
CA GLU A 198 8.07 -8.34 17.16
C GLU A 198 8.00 -9.42 16.07
N ARG A 199 7.48 -10.60 16.39
CA ARG A 199 7.49 -11.76 15.50
C ARG A 199 6.12 -12.02 14.92
N ILE A 200 6.07 -12.36 13.64
CA ILE A 200 4.86 -12.84 12.95
C ILE A 200 4.66 -14.32 13.32
N ILE A 201 3.50 -14.64 13.88
CA ILE A 201 3.13 -16.01 14.30
C ILE A 201 2.11 -16.66 13.36
N ASP A 202 1.27 -15.87 12.68
CA ASP A 202 0.31 -16.36 11.70
C ASP A 202 0.16 -15.37 10.55
N MET A 203 0.00 -15.91 9.35
CA MET A 203 -0.23 -15.18 8.12
C MET A 203 -1.42 -15.79 7.39
N VAL A 204 -2.33 -14.95 6.93
CA VAL A 204 -3.40 -15.35 6.02
C VAL A 204 -3.29 -14.50 4.77
N GLN A 205 -3.30 -15.16 3.61
CA GLN A 205 -3.35 -14.51 2.33
C GLN A 205 -4.57 -14.98 1.56
N THR A 206 -5.31 -14.03 1.01
CA THR A 206 -6.33 -14.30 0.00
C THR A 206 -5.95 -13.59 -1.28
N ILE A 207 -6.13 -14.24 -2.43
CA ILE A 207 -5.86 -13.69 -3.76
C ILE A 207 -7.05 -13.97 -4.67
N GLY A 208 -7.40 -13.02 -5.52
CA GLY A 208 -8.31 -13.30 -6.64
C GLY A 208 -7.99 -12.49 -7.88
N LEU A 209 -8.42 -13.02 -9.03
CA LEU A 209 -8.21 -12.41 -10.34
C LEU A 209 -9.35 -11.43 -10.65
N SER A 210 -9.01 -10.24 -11.14
CA SER A 210 -10.04 -9.34 -11.68
C SER A 210 -10.56 -9.89 -13.00
N GLY A 211 -11.87 -10.16 -13.07
CA GLY A 211 -12.53 -10.76 -14.25
C GLY A 211 -13.50 -11.88 -13.88
N VAL A 212 -13.34 -12.47 -12.70
CA VAL A 212 -14.37 -13.31 -12.08
C VAL A 212 -15.20 -12.39 -11.19
N ALA A 213 -16.25 -11.82 -11.77
CA ALA A 213 -17.27 -11.10 -11.03
C ALA A 213 -17.98 -12.09 -10.11
N ASP A 214 -17.43 -12.35 -8.93
CA ASP A 214 -18.17 -12.80 -7.74
C ASP A 214 -17.22 -13.07 -6.56
N ARG A 215 -17.78 -12.81 -5.36
CA ARG A 215 -17.48 -13.42 -4.03
C ARG A 215 -16.59 -12.65 -3.05
N TRP A 216 -17.22 -11.66 -2.43
CA TRP A 216 -17.09 -11.38 -0.99
C TRP A 216 -17.83 -12.42 -0.12
N SER A 217 -17.87 -13.71 -0.51
CA SER A 217 -18.65 -14.74 0.19
C SER A 217 -17.81 -15.75 0.97
N CYS A 218 -16.58 -15.39 1.35
CA CYS A 218 -15.68 -16.29 2.09
C CYS A 218 -15.39 -15.79 3.51
N LEU A 219 -16.13 -14.79 3.99
CA LEU A 219 -16.04 -14.24 5.35
C LEU A 219 -17.43 -14.12 5.98
N ASP A 220 -18.21 -15.20 5.90
CA ASP A 220 -19.36 -15.48 6.78
C ASP A 220 -19.04 -16.70 7.65
#